data_AF-A0A7S2IIT0-F1
#
_entry.id   AF-A0A7S2IIT0-F1
#
_cell.length_a   1.000
_cell.length_b   1.000
_cell.length_c   1.000
_cell.angle_alpha   90.00
_cell.angle_beta   90.00
_cell.angle_gamma   90.00
#
_symmetry.space_group_name_H-M   'P 1'
#
loop_
_entity.id
_entity.type
_entity.pdbx_description
1 polymer ?
#
loop_
_entity_poly.entity_id
_entity_poly.type
_entity_poly.pdbx_seq_one_letter_code
_entity_poly.pdbx_strand_id
1 'polypeptide(L)'
;SKHTDPAKGIVRNQGKAQRNTTDKMNNPYEQQPPPRQGQHGQVALDTSNVTTLIVAGAKSFAKKHKVITGSYLFGLLILLIVGSGTKLTLEQQRQYNHIMSTIDVNAEYDASTRYGHALQAYKASKGWFTCDSLCQRNKERMERAQYDLDQLRAEGYNRMSDAKAVAGIFSEVGVGEVKDSFWEYFHAGKRFAKRQSMWDAMFMGMRSMSRDESMVEYMLKMLIQVLINFSLGLIMCLFIFIFGLWSIVRSYQPNPLTAVAFFLSAACAAFAFVSTYLFLIYGAAAGGLYGAAKIIQAN
;
A
#
# COMPACT_ATOMS: atom_id res chain seq x y z
N SER A 1 -60.79 33.16 15.00
CA SER A 1 -60.56 31.74 15.38
C SER A 1 -59.60 31.72 16.58
N LYS A 2 -59.75 30.89 17.62
CA LYS A 2 -59.99 29.43 17.69
C LYS A 2 -58.82 28.64 17.05
N HIS A 3 -58.16 27.67 17.71
CA HIS A 3 -58.39 27.10 19.05
C HIS A 3 -57.11 26.49 19.69
N THR A 4 -56.89 26.79 20.98
CA THR A 4 -56.27 25.98 22.07
C THR A 4 -55.17 24.94 21.81
N ASP A 5 -54.01 25.21 22.41
CA ASP A 5 -53.36 24.53 23.56
C ASP A 5 -53.50 23.00 23.83
N PRO A 6 -52.42 22.35 24.35
CA PRO A 6 -52.40 20.97 24.83
C PRO A 6 -52.65 20.84 26.36
N ALA A 7 -53.22 19.71 26.82
CA ALA A 7 -53.29 19.37 28.26
C ALA A 7 -53.55 17.87 28.57
N LYS A 8 -53.17 17.45 29.80
CA LYS A 8 -53.47 16.17 30.49
C LYS A 8 -52.75 14.91 29.94
N GLY A 9 -52.19 13.99 30.75
CA GLY A 9 -51.94 13.97 32.20
C GLY A 9 -52.92 13.13 33.05
N ILE A 10 -52.40 12.07 33.69
CA ILE A 10 -53.00 11.17 34.72
C ILE A 10 -51.80 10.46 35.40
N VAL A 11 -51.51 10.57 36.72
CA VAL A 11 -52.17 10.00 37.93
C VAL A 11 -51.98 8.46 37.99
N ARG A 12 -51.20 7.78 38.86
CA ARG A 12 -50.76 7.90 40.29
C ARG A 12 -51.44 6.82 41.17
N ASN A 13 -50.69 5.80 41.59
CA ASN A 13 -50.85 5.00 42.84
C ASN A 13 -49.56 4.14 43.03
N GLN A 14 -48.91 4.01 44.19
CA GLN A 14 -49.26 3.66 45.59
C GLN A 14 -49.16 2.15 45.91
N GLY A 15 -48.47 1.82 47.00
CA GLY A 15 -48.20 0.45 47.49
C GLY A 15 -46.72 0.25 47.84
N LYS A 16 -46.18 0.81 48.93
CA LYS A 16 -46.25 0.32 50.33
C LYS A 16 -45.68 -1.09 50.57
N ALA A 17 -44.47 -1.17 51.12
CA ALA A 17 -44.05 -2.17 52.09
C ALA A 17 -42.95 -1.57 53.00
N GLN A 18 -43.00 -1.83 54.32
CA GLN A 18 -42.03 -1.35 55.31
C GLN A 18 -41.59 -2.50 56.22
N ARG A 19 -40.31 -2.50 56.64
CA ARG A 19 -39.77 -2.86 57.97
C ARG A 19 -38.24 -2.61 57.91
N ASN A 20 -37.64 -1.76 58.75
CA ASN A 20 -37.37 -1.92 60.20
C ASN A 20 -36.32 -3.02 60.45
N THR A 21 -35.05 -2.67 60.74
CA THR A 21 -34.45 -2.38 62.08
C THR A 21 -34.34 -3.62 62.99
N THR A 22 -33.26 -3.84 63.76
CA THR A 22 -32.10 -2.95 64.08
C THR A 22 -30.75 -3.56 63.60
N ASP A 23 -29.62 -3.73 64.30
CA ASP A 23 -29.15 -3.50 65.69
C ASP A 23 -27.60 -3.31 65.76
N LYS A 24 -27.04 -3.22 66.97
CA LYS A 24 -25.62 -3.22 67.45
C LYS A 24 -24.50 -3.63 66.45
N MET A 25 -23.41 -2.86 66.28
CA MET A 25 -22.34 -2.43 67.23
C MET A 25 -21.25 -3.46 67.56
N ASN A 26 -20.00 -3.06 67.27
CA ASN A 26 -18.72 -3.39 67.93
C ASN A 26 -18.24 -4.87 68.02
N ASN A 27 -17.21 -5.20 67.22
CA ASN A 27 -15.91 -5.65 67.77
C ASN A 27 -14.76 -5.44 66.75
N PRO A 28 -13.68 -4.70 67.07
CA PRO A 28 -12.58 -4.46 66.13
C PRO A 28 -11.25 -5.12 66.56
N TYR A 29 -11.08 -6.44 66.39
CA TYR A 29 -9.76 -7.11 66.32
C TYR A 29 -9.87 -8.53 65.74
N GLU A 30 -9.66 -8.73 64.43
CA GLU A 30 -9.46 -10.08 63.88
C GLU A 30 -8.43 -10.13 62.73
N GLN A 31 -7.20 -10.44 63.15
CA GLN A 31 -6.12 -11.19 62.48
C GLN A 31 -6.01 -11.19 60.94
N GLN A 32 -4.90 -10.64 60.43
CA GLN A 32 -4.46 -10.78 59.04
C GLN A 32 -3.93 -12.20 58.74
N PRO A 33 -4.36 -12.85 57.64
CA PRO A 33 -3.52 -13.85 56.97
C PRO A 33 -2.38 -13.16 56.19
N PRO A 34 -1.22 -13.81 56.01
CA PRO A 34 -0.06 -13.20 55.36
C PRO A 34 -0.29 -12.90 53.87
N PRO A 35 0.47 -11.94 53.28
CA PRO A 35 0.31 -11.56 51.88
C PRO A 35 0.59 -12.76 50.97
N ARG A 36 -0.34 -13.04 50.05
CA ARG A 36 -0.07 -13.95 48.93
C ARG A 36 1.07 -13.36 48.10
N GLN A 37 2.22 -14.03 48.12
CA GLN A 37 3.27 -13.78 47.15
C GLN A 37 2.67 -13.98 45.76
N GLY A 38 2.50 -12.89 45.02
CA GLY A 38 2.14 -12.97 43.61
C GLY A 38 3.27 -13.68 42.90
N GLN A 39 3.03 -14.92 42.46
CA GLN A 39 3.91 -15.57 41.51
C GLN A 39 3.91 -14.71 40.24
N HIS A 40 4.94 -13.87 40.10
CA HIS A 40 5.37 -13.36 38.81
C HIS A 40 5.89 -14.56 38.02
N GLY A 41 4.95 -15.34 37.49
CA GLY A 41 5.21 -16.41 36.55
C GLY A 41 5.84 -15.79 35.32
N GLN A 42 7.17 -15.75 35.31
CA GLN A 42 7.95 -15.39 34.14
C GLN A 42 7.56 -16.38 33.06
N VAL A 43 6.73 -15.94 32.11
CA VAL A 43 6.39 -16.72 30.93
C VAL A 43 7.61 -16.73 30.02
N ALA A 44 8.59 -17.53 30.41
CA ALA A 44 9.70 -17.94 29.58
C ALA A 44 9.13 -18.69 28.39
N LEU A 45 8.84 -17.94 27.32
CA LEU A 45 8.37 -18.44 26.04
C LEU A 45 9.45 -19.34 25.44
N ASP A 46 9.38 -20.62 25.80
CA ASP A 46 10.19 -21.68 25.22
C ASP A 46 10.04 -21.63 23.70
N THR A 47 11.18 -21.55 23.01
CA THR A 47 11.27 -21.40 21.57
C THR A 47 10.69 -22.62 20.84
N SER A 48 10.65 -23.79 21.49
CA SER A 48 9.97 -24.99 20.98
C SER A 48 8.46 -24.76 20.81
N ASN A 49 7.83 -24.07 21.77
CA ASN A 49 6.41 -23.77 21.76
C ASN A 49 6.08 -22.63 20.79
N VAL A 50 6.92 -21.60 20.71
CA VAL A 50 6.76 -20.50 19.74
C VAL A 50 6.85 -21.00 18.30
N THR A 51 7.85 -21.81 17.97
CA THR A 51 7.99 -22.37 16.61
C THR A 51 6.85 -23.32 16.26
N THR A 52 6.44 -24.19 17.19
CA THR A 52 5.29 -25.08 17.01
C THR A 52 3.98 -24.29 16.79
N LEU A 53 3.76 -23.21 17.54
CA LEU A 53 2.59 -22.34 17.39
C LEU A 53 2.57 -21.63 16.02
N ILE A 54 3.70 -21.11 15.55
CA ILE A 54 3.83 -20.48 14.22
C ILE A 54 3.52 -21.50 13.11
N VAL A 55 4.08 -22.71 13.19
CA VAL A 55 3.84 -23.78 12.22
C VAL A 55 2.38 -24.25 12.24
N ALA A 56 1.78 -24.39 13.43
CA ALA A 56 0.36 -24.74 13.57
C ALA A 56 -0.57 -23.65 12.99
N GLY A 57 -0.26 -22.37 13.27
CA GLY A 57 -0.97 -21.21 12.73
C GLY A 57 -0.90 -21.15 11.19
N ALA A 58 0.30 -21.27 10.62
CA ALA A 58 0.52 -21.30 9.17
C ALA A 58 -0.21 -22.49 8.51
N LYS A 59 -0.15 -23.69 9.11
CA LYS A 59 -0.85 -24.90 8.63
C LYS A 59 -2.37 -24.75 8.69
N SER A 60 -2.90 -24.08 9.71
CA SER A 60 -4.32 -23.76 9.83
C SER A 60 -4.76 -22.73 8.79
N PHE A 61 -4.00 -21.64 8.63
CA PHE A 61 -4.24 -20.61 7.62
C PHE A 61 -4.23 -21.20 6.20
N ALA A 62 -3.22 -22.00 5.85
CA ALA A 62 -3.10 -22.64 4.54
C ALA A 62 -4.27 -23.60 4.23
N LYS A 63 -4.76 -24.35 5.22
CA LYS A 63 -5.96 -25.20 5.08
C LYS A 63 -7.22 -24.38 4.81
N LYS A 64 -7.36 -23.21 5.46
CA LYS A 64 -8.54 -22.33 5.37
C LYS A 64 -8.52 -21.45 4.12
N HIS A 65 -7.37 -20.91 3.74
CA HIS A 65 -7.20 -19.90 2.68
C HIS A 65 -6.41 -20.44 1.48
N LYS A 66 -6.79 -21.64 1.02
CA LYS A 66 -6.12 -22.41 -0.05
C LYS A 66 -5.75 -21.58 -1.29
N VAL A 67 -6.65 -20.68 -1.74
CA VAL A 67 -6.43 -19.80 -2.90
C VAL A 67 -5.30 -18.79 -2.65
N ILE A 68 -5.27 -18.17 -1.46
CA ILE A 68 -4.28 -17.14 -1.09
C ILE A 68 -2.89 -17.79 -0.89
N THR A 69 -2.84 -18.95 -0.23
CA THR A 69 -1.57 -19.70 -0.10
C THR A 69 -1.11 -20.26 -1.45
N GLY A 70 -2.04 -20.68 -2.31
CA GLY A 70 -1.76 -21.12 -3.68
C GLY A 70 -1.16 -20.01 -4.54
N SER A 71 -1.78 -18.83 -4.58
CA SER A 71 -1.27 -17.68 -5.35
C SER A 71 0.06 -17.15 -4.81
N TYR A 72 0.27 -17.19 -3.49
CA TYR A 72 1.57 -16.88 -2.88
C TYR A 72 2.67 -17.84 -3.33
N LEU A 73 2.45 -19.16 -3.20
CA LEU A 73 3.44 -20.17 -3.59
C LEU A 73 3.70 -20.19 -5.10
N PHE A 74 2.65 -20.02 -5.91
CA PHE A 74 2.78 -19.87 -7.37
C PHE A 74 3.54 -18.59 -7.74
N GLY A 75 3.29 -17.47 -7.07
CA GLY A 75 4.03 -16.22 -7.25
C GLY A 75 5.52 -16.36 -6.94
N LEU A 76 5.88 -17.06 -5.86
CA LEU A 76 7.29 -17.38 -5.56
C LEU A 76 7.92 -18.27 -6.64
N LEU A 77 7.20 -19.28 -7.13
CA LEU A 77 7.68 -20.15 -8.20
C LEU A 77 7.94 -19.39 -9.50
N ILE A 78 7.03 -18.48 -9.88
CA ILE A 78 7.19 -17.60 -11.06
C ILE A 78 8.37 -16.65 -10.89
N LEU A 79 8.58 -16.06 -9.70
CA LEU A 79 9.74 -15.21 -9.42
C LEU A 79 11.07 -15.97 -9.59
N LEU A 80 11.13 -17.25 -9.19
CA LEU A 80 12.33 -18.08 -9.31
C LEU A 80 12.60 -18.57 -10.73
N ILE A 81 11.57 -18.95 -11.49
CA ILE A 81 11.73 -19.54 -12.84
C ILE A 81 11.75 -18.48 -13.94
N VAL A 82 10.92 -17.43 -13.83
CA VAL A 82 10.65 -16.46 -14.91
C VAL A 82 11.22 -15.08 -14.59
N GLY A 83 11.79 -14.85 -13.41
CA GLY A 83 12.25 -13.53 -12.93
C GLY A 83 13.34 -12.83 -13.76
N SER A 84 13.97 -13.52 -14.72
CA SER A 84 14.90 -12.96 -15.71
C SER A 84 14.28 -12.66 -17.07
N GLY A 85 13.11 -13.24 -17.38
CA GLY A 85 12.61 -13.43 -18.74
C GLY A 85 13.45 -14.40 -19.56
N THR A 86 12.95 -14.77 -20.75
CA THR A 86 13.72 -15.52 -21.76
C THR A 86 14.66 -14.58 -22.53
N LYS A 87 15.85 -15.07 -22.90
CA LYS A 87 16.77 -14.30 -23.74
C LYS A 87 16.21 -14.15 -25.16
N LEU A 88 16.36 -12.97 -25.75
CA LEU A 88 16.02 -12.78 -27.17
C LEU A 88 16.95 -13.61 -28.05
N THR A 89 16.44 -14.15 -29.15
CA THR A 89 17.31 -14.68 -30.22
C THR A 89 18.04 -13.53 -30.92
N LEU A 90 19.20 -13.82 -31.52
CA LEU A 90 20.01 -12.82 -32.22
C LEU A 90 19.25 -12.14 -33.37
N GLU A 91 18.29 -12.83 -33.98
CA GLU A 91 17.41 -12.25 -35.01
C GLU A 91 16.37 -11.30 -34.40
N GLN A 92 15.62 -11.74 -33.37
CA GLN A 92 14.68 -10.87 -32.67
C GLN A 92 15.36 -9.63 -32.12
N GLN A 93 16.58 -9.75 -31.57
CA GLN A 93 17.34 -8.61 -31.06
C GLN A 93 17.70 -7.61 -32.17
N ARG A 94 18.07 -8.08 -33.37
CA ARG A 94 18.31 -7.22 -34.54
C ARG A 94 17.04 -6.54 -35.02
N GLN A 95 15.94 -7.28 -35.14
CA GLN A 95 14.65 -6.74 -35.57
C GLN A 95 14.11 -5.71 -34.56
N TYR A 96 14.16 -6.03 -33.25
CA TYR A 96 13.81 -5.11 -32.15
C TYR A 96 14.64 -3.81 -32.22
N ASN A 97 15.97 -3.93 -32.29
CA ASN A 97 16.85 -2.77 -32.36
C ASN A 97 16.61 -1.95 -33.64
N HIS A 98 16.32 -2.60 -34.77
CA HIS A 98 16.01 -1.91 -36.01
C HIS A 98 14.71 -1.10 -35.90
N ILE A 99 13.60 -1.70 -35.47
CA ILE A 99 12.32 -1.00 -35.29
C ILE A 99 12.48 0.15 -34.28
N MET A 100 13.15 -0.10 -33.15
CA MET A 100 13.44 0.92 -32.13
C MET A 100 14.25 2.10 -32.70
N SER A 101 15.22 1.83 -33.59
CA SER A 101 16.01 2.89 -34.26
C SER A 101 15.21 3.74 -35.25
N THR A 102 13.98 3.35 -35.61
CA THR A 102 13.08 4.16 -36.44
C THR A 102 12.24 5.15 -35.63
N ILE A 103 12.28 5.13 -34.30
CA ILE A 103 11.48 6.03 -33.45
C ILE A 103 12.20 7.39 -33.36
N ASP A 104 11.60 8.44 -33.93
CA ASP A 104 12.18 9.78 -33.88
C ASP A 104 11.90 10.48 -32.53
N VAL A 105 12.73 10.13 -31.55
CA VAL A 105 12.72 10.72 -30.21
C VAL A 105 13.03 12.23 -30.25
N ASN A 106 13.77 12.71 -31.27
CA ASN A 106 14.07 14.14 -31.41
C ASN A 106 12.82 14.92 -31.86
N ALA A 107 12.06 14.39 -32.82
CA ALA A 107 10.78 14.98 -33.23
C ALA A 107 9.76 15.04 -32.07
N GLU A 108 9.68 14.01 -31.22
CA GLU A 108 8.82 14.07 -30.03
C GLU A 108 9.32 15.10 -29.01
N TYR A 109 10.64 15.22 -28.82
CA TYR A 109 11.25 16.22 -27.94
C TYR A 109 10.99 17.66 -28.42
N ASP A 110 11.17 17.92 -29.71
CA ASP A 110 10.91 19.23 -30.32
C ASP A 110 9.42 19.58 -30.35
N ALA A 111 8.54 18.59 -30.56
CA ALA A 111 7.09 18.78 -30.42
C ALA A 111 6.69 19.05 -28.95
N SER A 112 7.28 18.32 -28.00
CA SER A 112 7.07 18.52 -26.55
C SER A 112 7.51 19.92 -26.11
N THR A 113 8.63 20.40 -26.64
CA THR A 113 9.17 21.73 -26.37
C THR A 113 8.29 22.83 -26.98
N ARG A 114 7.85 22.67 -28.25
CA ARG A 114 6.89 23.58 -28.90
C ARG A 114 5.56 23.66 -28.14
N TYR A 115 4.98 22.52 -27.73
CA TYR A 115 3.78 22.48 -26.89
C TYR A 115 4.02 23.13 -25.52
N GLY A 116 5.16 22.88 -24.87
CA GLY A 116 5.53 23.50 -23.60
C GLY A 116 5.54 25.03 -23.66
N HIS A 117 6.17 25.61 -24.69
CA HIS A 117 6.16 27.06 -24.92
C HIS A 117 4.75 27.60 -25.22
N ALA A 118 3.96 26.91 -26.04
CA ALA A 118 2.60 27.33 -26.36
C ALA A 118 1.66 27.27 -25.13
N LEU A 119 1.80 26.23 -24.30
CA LEU A 119 1.10 26.07 -23.03
C LEU A 119 1.49 27.17 -22.02
N GLN A 120 2.77 27.56 -21.97
CA GLN A 120 3.23 28.67 -21.13
C GLN A 120 2.66 30.01 -21.62
N ALA A 121 2.68 30.26 -22.92
CA ALA A 121 2.10 31.47 -23.52
C ALA A 121 0.59 31.58 -23.26
N TYR A 122 -0.16 30.49 -23.46
CA TYR A 122 -1.60 30.44 -23.13
C TYR A 122 -1.84 30.71 -21.64
N LYS A 123 -1.14 30.02 -20.74
CA LYS A 123 -1.25 30.21 -19.29
C LYS A 123 -0.92 31.65 -18.86
N ALA A 124 0.06 32.30 -19.48
CA ALA A 124 0.43 33.69 -19.19
C ALA A 124 -0.64 34.69 -19.68
N SER A 125 -1.29 34.43 -20.82
CA SER A 125 -2.41 35.25 -21.32
C SER A 125 -3.77 34.95 -20.66
N LYS A 126 -3.90 33.87 -19.89
CA LYS A 126 -5.18 33.44 -19.33
C LYS A 126 -5.51 34.18 -18.03
N GLY A 127 -6.58 34.98 -18.05
CA GLY A 127 -7.17 35.56 -16.84
C GLY A 127 -7.86 34.51 -15.96
N TRP A 128 -8.05 34.83 -14.68
CA TRP A 128 -8.66 33.92 -13.69
C TRP A 128 -10.06 33.41 -14.12
N PHE A 129 -10.87 34.28 -14.74
CA PHE A 129 -12.18 33.93 -15.33
C PHE A 129 -12.38 34.44 -16.77
N THR A 130 -11.35 35.00 -17.42
CA THR A 130 -11.48 35.69 -18.73
C THR A 130 -10.42 35.23 -19.72
N CYS A 131 -10.78 35.27 -21.01
CA CYS A 131 -9.90 34.97 -22.13
C CYS A 131 -10.23 35.96 -23.25
N ASP A 132 -9.27 36.80 -23.61
CA ASP A 132 -9.36 37.79 -24.67
C ASP A 132 -8.94 37.19 -26.03
N SER A 133 -8.83 38.02 -27.08
CA SER A 133 -8.39 37.57 -28.40
C SER A 133 -6.94 37.08 -28.43
N LEU A 134 -6.06 37.60 -27.57
CA LEU A 134 -4.69 37.09 -27.41
C LEU A 134 -4.70 35.70 -26.74
N CYS A 135 -5.43 35.55 -25.64
CA CYS A 135 -5.63 34.27 -24.95
C CYS A 135 -6.22 33.21 -25.88
N GLN A 136 -7.26 33.54 -26.66
CA GLN A 136 -7.87 32.61 -27.62
C GLN A 136 -6.90 32.22 -28.74
N ARG A 137 -6.12 33.16 -29.27
CA ARG A 137 -5.07 32.87 -30.29
C ARG A 137 -3.94 32.00 -29.72
N ASN A 138 -3.56 32.19 -28.46
CA ASN A 138 -2.56 31.36 -27.79
C ASN A 138 -3.11 29.97 -27.46
N LYS A 139 -4.39 29.87 -27.10
CA LYS A 139 -5.10 28.60 -26.92
C LYS A 139 -5.10 27.78 -28.22
N GLU A 140 -5.49 28.36 -29.35
CA GLU A 140 -5.46 27.66 -30.64
C GLU A 140 -4.04 27.19 -31.03
N ARG A 141 -3.01 27.99 -30.73
CA ARG A 141 -1.60 27.61 -30.94
C ARG A 141 -1.20 26.42 -30.07
N MET A 142 -1.63 26.41 -28.81
CA MET A 142 -1.42 25.30 -27.88
C MET A 142 -2.16 24.04 -28.33
N GLU A 143 -3.42 24.14 -28.75
CA GLU A 143 -4.24 23.01 -29.22
C GLU A 143 -3.65 22.36 -30.50
N ARG A 144 -3.14 23.18 -31.44
CA ARG A 144 -2.41 22.67 -32.62
C ARG A 144 -1.09 22.00 -32.22
N ALA A 145 -0.26 22.65 -31.40
CA ALA A 145 1.00 22.07 -30.95
C ALA A 145 0.79 20.80 -30.08
N GLN A 146 -0.34 20.68 -29.38
CA GLN A 146 -0.73 19.45 -28.70
C GLN A 146 -1.12 18.36 -29.69
N TYR A 147 -1.92 18.67 -30.72
CA TYR A 147 -2.30 17.71 -31.76
C TYR A 147 -1.08 17.15 -32.50
N ASP A 148 -0.14 18.00 -32.91
CA ASP A 148 1.12 17.59 -33.55
C ASP A 148 1.91 16.61 -32.66
N LEU A 149 1.97 16.90 -31.36
CA LEU A 149 2.68 16.09 -30.36
C LEU A 149 1.96 14.77 -30.08
N ASP A 150 0.64 14.79 -29.95
CA ASP A 150 -0.17 13.58 -29.68
C ASP A 150 -0.17 12.65 -30.91
N GLN A 151 -0.07 13.18 -32.14
CA GLN A 151 0.19 12.37 -33.34
C GLN A 151 1.57 11.71 -33.33
N LEU A 152 2.65 12.47 -33.08
CA LEU A 152 4.01 11.92 -33.02
C LEU A 152 4.14 10.85 -31.92
N ARG A 153 3.48 11.06 -30.77
CA ARG A 153 3.40 10.06 -29.70
C ARG A 153 2.62 8.81 -30.09
N ALA A 154 1.50 8.95 -30.79
CA ALA A 154 0.74 7.80 -31.27
C ALA A 154 1.57 6.96 -32.26
N GLU A 155 2.30 7.60 -33.17
CA GLU A 155 3.20 6.91 -34.10
C GLU A 155 4.39 6.25 -33.37
N GLY A 156 5.06 6.96 -32.47
CA GLY A 156 6.16 6.41 -31.65
C GLY A 156 5.70 5.23 -30.77
N TYR A 157 4.50 5.32 -30.17
CA TYR A 157 3.89 4.24 -29.41
C TYR A 157 3.59 3.02 -30.28
N ASN A 158 3.07 3.20 -31.50
CA ASN A 158 2.81 2.10 -32.42
C ASN A 158 4.11 1.39 -32.81
N ARG A 159 5.14 2.14 -33.25
CA ARG A 159 6.47 1.58 -33.58
C ARG A 159 7.10 0.86 -32.37
N MET A 160 6.94 1.39 -31.15
CA MET A 160 7.39 0.74 -29.92
C MET A 160 6.60 -0.55 -29.62
N SER A 161 5.28 -0.55 -29.84
CA SER A 161 4.39 -1.70 -29.69
C SER A 161 4.76 -2.84 -30.66
N ASP A 162 5.17 -2.50 -31.88
CA ASP A 162 5.62 -3.47 -32.88
C ASP A 162 6.99 -4.07 -32.51
N ALA A 163 7.93 -3.25 -32.04
CA ALA A 163 9.21 -3.75 -31.48
C ALA A 163 8.96 -4.68 -30.28
N LYS A 164 8.09 -4.29 -29.36
CA LYS A 164 7.68 -5.11 -28.20
C LYS A 164 7.05 -6.43 -28.61
N ALA A 165 6.21 -6.46 -29.65
CA ALA A 165 5.64 -7.69 -30.17
C ALA A 165 6.71 -8.68 -30.68
N VAL A 166 7.76 -8.20 -31.34
CA VAL A 166 8.92 -9.02 -31.79
C VAL A 166 9.71 -9.61 -30.62
N ALA A 167 9.89 -8.85 -29.53
CA ALA A 167 10.54 -9.34 -28.32
C ALA A 167 9.66 -10.35 -27.55
N GLY A 168 8.36 -10.07 -27.42
CA GLY A 168 7.38 -10.86 -26.70
C GLY A 168 7.39 -10.64 -25.18
N ILE A 169 6.21 -10.68 -24.54
CA ILE A 169 6.02 -10.29 -23.14
C ILE A 169 6.80 -11.14 -22.12
N PHE A 170 7.11 -12.40 -22.43
CA PHE A 170 7.89 -13.30 -21.58
C PHE A 170 9.42 -13.14 -21.73
N SER A 171 9.89 -12.29 -22.63
CA SER A 171 11.32 -12.01 -22.82
C SER A 171 11.93 -11.22 -21.65
N GLU A 172 13.25 -11.14 -21.62
CA GLU A 172 14.00 -10.28 -20.69
C GLU A 172 13.61 -8.79 -20.78
N VAL A 173 13.15 -8.33 -21.95
CA VAL A 173 12.64 -6.98 -22.17
C VAL A 173 11.25 -6.81 -21.52
N GLY A 174 10.32 -7.71 -21.81
CA GLY A 174 8.95 -7.66 -21.26
C GLY A 174 8.89 -7.89 -19.75
N VAL A 175 9.68 -8.85 -19.24
CA VAL A 175 9.84 -9.08 -17.81
C VAL A 175 10.62 -7.93 -17.15
N GLY A 176 11.58 -7.32 -17.86
CA GLY A 176 12.31 -6.13 -17.42
C GLY A 176 11.37 -4.94 -17.16
N GLU A 177 10.63 -4.50 -18.18
CA GLU A 177 9.67 -3.39 -18.10
C GLU A 177 8.64 -3.57 -16.97
N VAL A 178 8.12 -4.79 -16.82
CA VAL A 178 7.16 -5.13 -15.76
C VAL A 178 7.81 -5.06 -14.37
N LYS A 179 9.07 -5.47 -14.22
CA LYS A 179 9.84 -5.33 -12.97
C LYS A 179 10.15 -3.87 -12.66
N ASP A 180 10.52 -3.07 -13.65
CA ASP A 180 10.87 -1.67 -13.45
C ASP A 180 9.63 -0.85 -13.06
N SER A 181 8.49 -1.10 -13.71
CA SER A 181 7.18 -0.56 -13.30
C SER A 181 6.78 -1.00 -11.88
N PHE A 182 6.95 -2.28 -11.55
CA PHE A 182 6.73 -2.76 -10.18
C PHE A 182 7.62 -2.04 -9.16
N TRP A 183 8.91 -1.87 -9.46
CA TRP A 183 9.84 -1.14 -8.60
C TRP A 183 9.45 0.33 -8.46
N GLU A 184 9.04 1.00 -9.54
CA GLU A 184 8.60 2.40 -9.46
C GLU A 184 7.44 2.57 -8.46
N TYR A 185 6.39 1.74 -8.59
CA TYR A 185 5.26 1.76 -7.67
C TYR A 185 5.66 1.32 -6.25
N PHE A 186 6.54 0.35 -6.09
CA PHE A 186 7.03 -0.11 -4.77
C PHE A 186 7.86 0.98 -4.08
N HIS A 187 8.68 1.71 -4.82
CA HIS A 187 9.38 2.89 -4.32
C HIS A 187 8.43 4.06 -4.04
N ALA A 188 7.36 4.25 -4.82
CA ALA A 188 6.30 5.22 -4.53
C ALA A 188 5.54 4.88 -3.23
N GLY A 189 5.12 3.63 -3.04
CA GLY A 189 4.47 3.12 -1.83
C GLY A 189 5.33 3.29 -0.58
N LYS A 190 6.64 2.97 -0.66
CA LYS A 190 7.60 3.24 0.43
C LYS A 190 7.80 4.73 0.69
N ARG A 191 7.82 5.59 -0.34
CA ARG A 191 7.90 7.06 -0.18
C ARG A 191 6.65 7.62 0.51
N PHE A 192 5.46 7.14 0.13
CA PHE A 192 4.19 7.46 0.78
C PHE A 192 4.19 7.03 2.26
N ALA A 193 4.51 5.77 2.54
CA ALA A 193 4.55 5.23 3.90
C ALA A 193 5.52 6.00 4.83
N LYS A 194 6.71 6.36 4.32
CA LYS A 194 7.66 7.22 5.02
C LYS A 194 7.08 8.62 5.28
N ARG A 195 6.45 9.25 4.27
CA ARG A 195 5.84 10.58 4.41
C ARG A 195 4.72 10.58 5.46
N GLN A 196 3.82 9.61 5.42
CA GLN A 196 2.75 9.47 6.41
C GLN A 196 3.33 9.25 7.81
N SER A 197 4.33 8.37 7.94
CA SER A 197 4.99 8.11 9.23
C SER A 197 5.71 9.33 9.81
N MET A 198 6.27 10.21 8.99
CA MET A 198 6.87 11.47 9.45
C MET A 198 5.82 12.47 9.94
N TRP A 199 4.67 12.58 9.25
CA TRP A 199 3.55 13.40 9.72
C TRP A 199 2.98 12.86 11.03
N ASP A 200 2.74 11.55 11.12
CA ASP A 200 2.22 10.93 12.33
C ASP A 200 3.20 11.09 13.51
N ALA A 201 4.52 10.94 13.28
CA ALA A 201 5.55 11.21 14.29
C ALA A 201 5.51 12.65 14.80
N MET A 202 5.40 13.62 13.88
CA MET A 202 5.35 15.04 14.25
C MET A 202 4.10 15.38 15.05
N PHE A 203 2.93 14.89 14.61
CA PHE A 203 1.67 15.10 15.34
C PHE A 203 1.57 14.30 16.64
N MET A 204 2.24 13.16 16.78
CA MET A 204 2.31 12.41 18.03
C MET A 204 3.23 13.12 19.03
N GLY A 205 4.42 13.54 18.60
CA GLY A 205 5.38 14.29 19.43
C GLY A 205 4.81 15.61 19.97
N MET A 206 4.10 16.38 19.14
CA MET A 206 3.41 17.60 19.59
C MET A 206 2.28 17.34 20.59
N ARG A 207 1.72 16.12 20.64
CA ARG A 207 0.67 15.72 21.61
C ARG A 207 1.26 15.09 22.88
N SER A 208 2.38 14.38 22.78
CA SER A 208 3.05 13.77 23.94
C SER A 208 3.78 14.79 24.82
N MET A 209 4.13 15.98 24.30
CA MET A 209 4.77 17.06 25.05
C MET A 209 3.93 17.66 26.21
N SER A 210 2.74 17.09 26.48
CA SER A 210 1.82 17.47 27.57
C SER A 210 1.45 16.29 28.49
N ARG A 211 2.08 15.12 28.36
CA ARG A 211 1.77 13.91 29.16
C ARG A 211 3.02 13.11 29.49
N ASP A 212 3.12 12.66 30.75
CA ASP A 212 4.16 11.74 31.23
C ASP A 212 3.93 10.30 30.72
N GLU A 213 3.87 10.10 29.40
CA GLU A 213 3.84 8.76 28.82
C GLU A 213 5.24 8.12 28.87
N SER A 214 5.29 6.82 29.15
CA SER A 214 6.55 6.07 29.11
C SER A 214 7.16 6.11 27.71
N MET A 215 8.46 6.42 27.62
CA MET A 215 9.22 6.41 26.35
C MET A 215 9.02 5.10 25.57
N VAL A 216 8.92 3.96 26.26
CA VAL A 216 8.70 2.64 25.64
C VAL A 216 7.30 2.53 25.03
N GLU A 217 6.27 3.08 25.69
CA GLU A 217 4.90 3.11 25.19
C GLU A 217 4.79 4.01 23.96
N TYR A 218 5.41 5.19 24.00
CA TYR A 218 5.50 6.11 22.86
C TYR A 218 6.22 5.46 21.66
N MET A 219 7.37 4.82 21.87
CA MET A 219 8.11 4.13 20.81
C MET A 219 7.33 2.95 20.23
N LEU A 220 6.56 2.22 21.04
CA LEU A 220 5.73 1.11 20.57
C LEU A 220 4.50 1.59 19.79
N LYS A 221 3.82 2.66 20.24
CA LYS A 221 2.76 3.36 19.46
C LYS A 221 3.30 3.81 18.11
N MET A 222 4.46 4.48 18.10
CA MET A 222 5.13 4.93 16.88
C MET A 222 5.48 3.78 15.93
N LEU A 223 6.04 2.69 16.45
CA LEU A 223 6.39 1.52 15.65
C LEU A 223 5.16 0.87 15.00
N ILE A 224 4.05 0.72 15.73
CA ILE A 224 2.80 0.18 15.19
C ILE A 224 2.26 1.09 14.07
N GLN A 225 2.28 2.40 14.27
CA GLN A 225 1.83 3.38 13.28
C GLN A 225 2.68 3.31 11.99
N VAL A 226 4.01 3.18 12.10
CA VAL A 226 4.92 2.96 10.95
C VAL A 226 4.56 1.66 10.21
N LEU A 227 4.32 0.56 10.92
CA LEU A 227 3.95 -0.73 10.32
C LEU A 227 2.61 -0.67 9.57
N ILE A 228 1.61 0.04 10.10
CA ILE A 228 0.33 0.28 9.43
C ILE A 228 0.54 1.13 8.17
N ASN A 229 1.29 2.21 8.25
CA ASN A 229 1.58 3.09 7.11
C ASN A 229 2.34 2.38 5.98
N PHE A 230 3.31 1.52 6.32
CA PHE A 230 3.99 0.67 5.34
C PHE A 230 3.02 -0.36 4.72
N SER A 231 2.14 -0.97 5.52
CA SER A 231 1.13 -1.89 5.00
C SER A 231 0.20 -1.22 4.00
N LEU A 232 -0.36 -0.05 4.33
CA LEU A 232 -1.22 0.72 3.44
C LEU A 232 -0.49 1.13 2.15
N GLY A 233 0.74 1.68 2.26
CA GLY A 233 1.52 2.09 1.10
C GLY A 233 1.89 0.95 0.14
N LEU A 234 2.10 -0.26 0.67
CA LEU A 234 2.46 -1.44 -0.11
C LEU A 234 1.24 -2.18 -0.70
N ILE A 235 0.12 -2.19 0.01
CA ILE A 235 -1.17 -2.70 -0.52
C ILE A 235 -1.65 -1.79 -1.66
N MET A 236 -1.58 -0.46 -1.50
CA MET A 236 -1.91 0.49 -2.56
C MET A 236 -0.97 0.37 -3.77
N CYS A 237 0.33 0.17 -3.55
CA CYS A 237 1.29 -0.17 -4.61
C CYS A 237 0.84 -1.41 -5.41
N LEU A 238 0.45 -2.50 -4.73
CA LEU A 238 0.04 -3.74 -5.39
C LEU A 238 -1.19 -3.52 -6.27
N PHE A 239 -2.21 -2.79 -5.79
CA PHE A 239 -3.38 -2.46 -6.60
C PHE A 239 -3.04 -1.61 -7.82
N ILE A 240 -2.26 -0.53 -7.65
CA ILE A 240 -1.86 0.36 -8.75
C ILE A 240 -1.03 -0.42 -9.80
N PHE A 241 -0.10 -1.26 -9.36
CA PHE A 241 0.65 -2.15 -10.25
C PHE A 241 -0.26 -3.10 -11.04
N ILE A 242 -1.24 -3.75 -10.41
CA ILE A 242 -2.16 -4.68 -11.10
C ILE A 242 -2.98 -3.96 -12.18
N PHE A 243 -3.41 -2.70 -11.95
CA PHE A 243 -4.08 -1.91 -12.97
C PHE A 243 -3.12 -1.44 -14.09
N GLY A 244 -1.90 -1.00 -13.74
CA GLY A 244 -0.88 -0.59 -14.71
C GLY A 244 -0.38 -1.73 -15.60
N LEU A 245 -0.24 -2.92 -15.03
CA LEU A 245 0.21 -4.16 -15.70
C LEU A 245 -0.63 -4.49 -16.94
N TRP A 246 -1.94 -4.22 -16.93
CA TRP A 246 -2.79 -4.42 -18.11
C TRP A 246 -2.43 -3.50 -19.29
N SER A 247 -1.93 -2.29 -19.00
CA SER A 247 -1.40 -1.39 -20.03
C SER A 247 -0.12 -1.94 -20.66
N ILE A 248 0.81 -2.42 -19.82
CA ILE A 248 2.06 -3.03 -20.27
C ILE A 248 1.76 -4.26 -21.13
N VAL A 249 0.97 -5.21 -20.63
CA VAL A 249 0.62 -6.46 -21.34
C VAL A 249 0.00 -6.19 -22.72
N ARG A 250 -0.87 -5.18 -22.86
CA ARG A 250 -1.43 -4.84 -24.18
C ARG A 250 -0.40 -4.22 -25.14
N SER A 251 0.63 -3.53 -24.64
CA SER A 251 1.70 -2.95 -25.48
C SER A 251 2.67 -3.97 -26.12
N TYR A 252 2.51 -5.27 -25.83
CA TYR A 252 3.25 -6.36 -26.48
C TYR A 252 2.42 -7.13 -27.52
N GLN A 253 1.18 -6.69 -27.76
CA GLN A 253 0.21 -7.31 -28.68
C GLN A 253 0.04 -8.86 -28.53
N PRO A 254 0.11 -9.47 -27.32
CA PRO A 254 0.08 -10.92 -27.18
C PRO A 254 -1.31 -11.50 -27.51
N ASN A 255 -1.33 -12.75 -28.00
CA ASN A 255 -2.56 -13.52 -28.13
C ASN A 255 -3.29 -13.67 -26.76
N PRO A 256 -4.63 -13.67 -26.70
CA PRO A 256 -5.38 -13.51 -25.44
C PRO A 256 -5.03 -14.50 -24.32
N LEU A 257 -4.72 -15.75 -24.67
CA LEU A 257 -4.30 -16.77 -23.71
C LEU A 257 -2.97 -16.40 -23.03
N THR A 258 -1.99 -15.94 -23.80
CA THR A 258 -0.68 -15.49 -23.31
C THR A 258 -0.82 -14.21 -22.48
N ALA A 259 -1.71 -13.29 -22.88
CA ALA A 259 -2.02 -12.08 -22.13
C ALA A 259 -2.52 -12.41 -20.72
N VAL A 260 -3.51 -13.31 -20.60
CA VAL A 260 -4.08 -13.74 -19.32
C VAL A 260 -3.05 -14.55 -18.50
N ALA A 261 -2.33 -15.48 -19.12
CA ALA A 261 -1.32 -16.29 -18.44
C ALA A 261 -0.19 -15.43 -17.86
N PHE A 262 0.32 -14.45 -18.61
CA PHE A 262 1.33 -13.52 -18.13
C PHE A 262 0.77 -12.62 -17.02
N PHE A 263 -0.40 -12.01 -17.22
CA PHE A 263 -1.04 -11.11 -16.26
C PHE A 263 -1.25 -11.79 -14.89
N LEU A 264 -1.80 -13.00 -14.87
CA LEU A 264 -2.01 -13.78 -13.65
C LEU A 264 -0.68 -14.15 -12.98
N SER A 265 0.33 -14.54 -13.77
CA SER A 265 1.66 -14.90 -13.25
C SER A 265 2.37 -13.71 -12.61
N ALA A 266 2.38 -12.55 -13.29
CA ALA A 266 2.98 -11.31 -12.78
C ALA A 266 2.22 -10.73 -11.58
N ALA A 267 0.88 -10.79 -11.57
CA ALA A 267 0.07 -10.38 -10.42
C ALA A 267 0.32 -11.28 -9.19
N CYS A 268 0.42 -12.60 -9.36
CA CYS A 268 0.78 -13.51 -8.28
C CYS A 268 2.22 -13.29 -7.78
N ALA A 269 3.17 -13.06 -8.68
CA ALA A 269 4.56 -12.72 -8.34
C ALA A 269 4.66 -11.44 -7.49
N ALA A 270 3.97 -10.37 -7.90
CA ALA A 270 3.92 -9.11 -7.15
C ALA A 270 3.24 -9.29 -5.78
N PHE A 271 2.13 -10.05 -5.71
CA PHE A 271 1.45 -10.38 -4.45
C PHE A 271 2.37 -11.17 -3.50
N ALA A 272 3.11 -12.15 -4.01
CA ALA A 272 4.05 -12.96 -3.24
C ALA A 272 5.21 -12.11 -2.69
N PHE A 273 5.79 -11.24 -3.52
CA PHE A 273 6.85 -10.31 -3.10
C PHE A 273 6.37 -9.34 -2.02
N VAL A 274 5.23 -8.67 -2.23
CA VAL A 274 4.65 -7.72 -1.26
C VAL A 274 4.33 -8.42 0.05
N SER A 275 3.72 -9.62 0.01
CA SER A 275 3.43 -10.41 1.21
C SER A 275 4.71 -10.78 1.97
N THR A 276 5.73 -11.26 1.27
CA THR A 276 7.04 -11.62 1.86
C THR A 276 7.70 -10.40 2.53
N TYR A 277 7.67 -9.24 1.86
CA TYR A 277 8.25 -8.00 2.38
C TYR A 277 7.50 -7.48 3.62
N LEU A 278 6.17 -7.61 3.66
CA LEU A 278 5.37 -7.31 4.85
C LEU A 278 5.71 -8.27 6.00
N PHE A 279 5.73 -9.59 5.77
CA PHE A 279 6.12 -10.56 6.80
C PHE A 279 7.53 -10.30 7.34
N LEU A 280 8.47 -9.86 6.50
CA LEU A 280 9.82 -9.48 6.91
C LEU A 280 9.80 -8.23 7.83
N ILE A 281 9.06 -7.17 7.48
CA ILE A 281 8.95 -5.97 8.35
C ILE A 281 8.28 -6.30 9.69
N TYR A 282 7.16 -7.01 9.68
CA TYR A 282 6.47 -7.40 10.92
C TYR A 282 7.34 -8.35 11.77
N GLY A 283 8.05 -9.29 11.15
CA GLY A 283 8.99 -10.19 11.83
C GLY A 283 10.19 -9.47 12.43
N ALA A 284 10.79 -8.52 11.70
CA ALA A 284 11.90 -7.70 12.19
C ALA A 284 11.47 -6.81 13.38
N ALA A 285 10.27 -6.23 13.32
CA ALA A 285 9.72 -5.44 14.41
C ALA A 285 9.44 -6.27 15.68
N ALA A 286 8.79 -7.43 15.53
CA ALA A 286 8.51 -8.35 16.64
C ALA A 286 9.81 -8.92 17.25
N GLY A 287 10.77 -9.30 16.40
CA GLY A 287 12.08 -9.77 16.82
C GLY A 287 12.90 -8.71 17.56
N GLY A 288 12.85 -7.45 17.10
CA GLY A 288 13.49 -6.32 17.78
C GLY A 288 12.92 -6.05 19.17
N LEU A 289 11.59 -6.05 19.31
CA LEU A 289 10.92 -5.90 20.61
C LEU A 289 11.24 -7.06 21.58
N TYR A 290 11.23 -8.31 21.10
CA TYR A 290 11.60 -9.47 21.90
C TYR A 290 13.09 -9.44 22.32
N GLY A 291 13.98 -9.06 21.40
CA GLY A 291 15.41 -8.90 21.69
C GLY A 291 15.69 -7.84 22.75
N ALA A 292 15.07 -6.67 22.63
CA ALA A 292 15.18 -5.61 23.64
C ALA A 292 14.64 -6.05 25.01
N ALA A 293 13.47 -6.69 25.06
CA ALA A 293 12.90 -7.22 26.29
C ALA A 293 13.80 -8.27 26.95
N LYS A 294 14.43 -9.15 26.16
CA LYS A 294 15.35 -10.17 26.68
C LYS A 294 16.67 -9.59 27.20
N ILE A 295 17.18 -8.51 26.61
CA ILE A 295 18.35 -7.79 27.13
C ILE A 295 18.02 -7.10 28.46
N ILE A 296 16.83 -6.49 28.57
CA ILE A 296 16.34 -5.88 29.83
C ILE A 296 16.12 -6.92 30.94
N GLN A 297 15.86 -8.18 30.59
CA GLN A 297 15.75 -9.31 31.54
C GLN A 297 17.10 -9.96 31.89
N ALA A 298 18.20 -9.55 31.27
CA ALA A 298 19.54 -10.13 31.45
C ALA A 298 20.54 -9.20 32.16
N ASN A 299 20.11 -7.97 32.46
CA ASN A 299 20.83 -6.95 33.24
C ASN A 299 20.12 -6.69 34.57
#